data_AF-A0A445AI85-F1
#
_entry.id   AF-A0A445AI85-F1
#
_cell.length_a   1.000
_cell.length_b   1.000
_cell.length_c   1.000
_cell.angle_alpha   90.00
_cell.angle_beta   90.00
_cell.angle_gamma   90.00
#
_symmetry.space_group_name_H-M   'P 1'
#
loop_
_entity.id
_entity.type
_entity.pdbx_description
1 polymer ?
#
loop_
_entity_poly.entity_id
_entity_poly.type
_entity_poly.pdbx_seq_one_letter_code
_entity_poly.pdbx_strand_id
1 'polypeptide(L)' 'MLELALAVAFSSVPLTLYVPPIRSFTLFVQSLQGFLSNSTLYALRAYPRLRLAASRIFNFLFLHRNPNRTR' A
#
# COMPACT_ATOMS: atom_id res chain seq x y z
N MET A 1 -23.74 -17.94 4.52
CA MET A 1 -22.38 -17.41 4.80
C MET A 1 -21.27 -18.32 4.26
N LEU A 2 -21.34 -19.65 4.48
CA LEU A 2 -20.36 -20.61 3.95
C LEU A 2 -20.27 -20.59 2.41
N GLU A 3 -21.40 -20.47 1.72
CA GLU A 3 -21.48 -20.38 0.25
C GLU A 3 -20.62 -19.25 -0.34
N LEU A 4 -20.61 -18.08 0.30
CA LEU A 4 -19.79 -16.94 -0.13
C LEU A 4 -18.30 -17.21 0.06
N ALA A 5 -17.93 -17.87 1.17
CA ALA A 5 -16.55 -18.25 1.44
C ALA A 5 -16.04 -19.29 0.43
N LEU A 6 -16.87 -20.27 0.08
CA LEU A 6 -16.58 -21.26 -0.97
C LEU A 6 -16.45 -20.58 -2.34
N ALA A 7 -17.38 -19.71 -2.72
CA ALA A 7 -17.34 -18.98 -3.98
C ALA A 7 -16.07 -18.12 -4.12
N VAL A 8 -15.68 -17.42 -3.06
CA VAL A 8 -14.42 -16.64 -3.02
C VAL A 8 -13.20 -17.56 -3.13
N ALA A 9 -13.18 -18.66 -2.38
CA ALA A 9 -12.09 -19.63 -2.44
C ALA A 9 -11.92 -20.20 -3.86
N PHE A 10 -13.00 -20.71 -4.47
CA PHE A 10 -13.00 -21.27 -5.83
C PHE A 10 -12.66 -20.23 -6.91
N SER A 11 -13.05 -18.97 -6.73
CA SER A 11 -12.66 -17.87 -7.63
C SER A 11 -11.17 -17.49 -7.49
N SER A 12 -10.61 -17.59 -6.29
CA SER A 12 -9.20 -17.26 -6.04
C SER A 12 -8.20 -18.35 -6.44
N VAL A 13 -8.63 -19.60 -6.59
CA VAL A 13 -7.78 -20.73 -7.05
C VAL A 13 -7.13 -20.46 -8.41
N PRO A 14 -7.88 -20.13 -9.49
CA PRO A 14 -7.27 -19.78 -10.77
C PRO A 14 -6.44 -18.49 -10.68
N LEU A 15 -6.81 -17.54 -9.83
CA LEU A 15 -6.03 -16.31 -9.62
C LEU A 15 -4.66 -16.60 -8.99
N THR A 16 -4.60 -17.57 -8.07
CA THR A 16 -3.35 -18.01 -7.41
C THR A 16 -2.47 -18.81 -8.35
N LEU A 17 -3.06 -19.56 -9.29
CA LEU A 17 -2.34 -20.23 -10.37
C LEU A 17 -1.93 -19.27 -11.51
N TYR A 18 -2.64 -18.14 -11.66
CA TYR A 18 -2.31 -17.08 -12.62
C TYR A 18 -1.18 -16.18 -12.12
N VAL A 19 -1.06 -15.98 -10.80
CA VAL A 19 0.15 -15.43 -10.20
C VAL A 19 1.25 -16.46 -10.45
N PRO A 20 2.22 -16.17 -11.31
CA PRO A 20 3.15 -17.21 -11.69
C PRO A 20 3.99 -17.53 -10.44
N PRO A 21 4.38 -18.80 -10.21
CA PRO A 21 5.02 -19.23 -8.98
C PRO A 21 6.30 -18.42 -8.72
N ILE A 22 6.79 -18.41 -7.47
CA ILE A 22 7.90 -17.63 -6.89
C ILE A 22 9.06 -17.27 -7.87
N ARG A 23 9.38 -18.14 -8.84
CA ARG A 23 10.30 -17.87 -9.96
C ARG A 23 9.99 -16.61 -10.78
N SER A 24 8.72 -16.37 -11.07
CA SER A 24 8.27 -15.18 -11.79
C SER A 24 8.02 -14.01 -10.86
N PHE A 25 7.84 -14.24 -9.56
CA PHE A 25 7.80 -13.17 -8.57
C PHE A 25 9.13 -12.41 -8.60
N THR A 26 10.26 -13.08 -8.84
CA THR A 26 11.54 -12.40 -9.09
C THR A 26 11.50 -11.49 -10.31
N LEU A 27 10.96 -11.95 -11.45
CA LEU A 27 10.85 -11.14 -12.69
C LEU A 27 9.82 -10.01 -12.56
N PHE A 28 8.72 -10.28 -11.86
CA PHE A 28 7.67 -9.32 -11.54
C PHE A 28 8.17 -8.27 -10.57
N VAL A 29 8.85 -8.66 -9.49
CA VAL A 29 9.52 -7.77 -8.55
C VAL A 29 10.61 -6.98 -9.26
N GLN A 30 11.36 -7.55 -10.20
CA GLN A 30 12.34 -6.81 -10.99
C GLN A 30 11.68 -5.75 -11.89
N SER A 31 10.57 -6.09 -12.54
CA SER A 31 9.79 -5.16 -13.38
C SER A 31 9.11 -4.07 -12.53
N LEU A 32 8.54 -4.48 -11.39
CA LEU A 32 7.91 -3.61 -10.41
C LEU A 32 8.95 -2.75 -9.71
N GLN A 33 10.16 -3.22 -9.48
CA GLN A 33 11.27 -2.44 -8.94
C GLN A 33 11.81 -1.47 -9.98
N GLY A 34 11.81 -1.79 -11.28
CA GLY A 34 12.06 -0.80 -12.32
C GLY A 34 10.98 0.28 -12.38
N PHE A 35 9.71 -0.12 -12.31
CA PHE A 35 8.57 0.79 -12.30
C PHE A 35 8.52 1.65 -11.02
N LEU A 36 8.73 1.02 -9.87
CA LEU A 36 8.89 1.67 -8.59
C LEU A 36 10.09 2.56 -8.66
N SER A 37 11.33 2.13 -8.91
CA SER A 37 12.51 3.01 -8.92
C SER A 37 12.31 4.29 -9.74
N ASN A 38 11.68 4.23 -10.91
CA ASN A 38 11.25 5.43 -11.63
C ASN A 38 10.22 6.25 -10.85
N SER A 39 9.13 5.63 -10.40
CA SER A 39 8.11 6.25 -9.53
C SER A 39 8.65 6.74 -8.18
N THR A 40 9.59 6.05 -7.54
CA THR A 40 10.27 6.39 -6.30
C THR A 40 11.27 7.49 -6.55
N LEU A 41 11.90 7.67 -7.70
CA LEU A 41 12.70 8.88 -7.93
C LEU A 41 11.80 10.13 -7.96
N TYR A 42 10.65 10.05 -8.62
CA TYR A 42 9.62 11.10 -8.57
C TYR A 42 9.02 11.24 -7.17
N ALA A 43 8.71 10.12 -6.54
CA ALA A 43 8.06 10.05 -5.25
C ALA A 43 9.04 10.38 -4.12
N LEU A 44 10.35 10.17 -4.24
CA LEU A 44 11.42 10.52 -3.28
C LEU A 44 11.66 12.02 -3.30
N ARG A 45 11.52 12.66 -4.46
CA ARG A 45 11.48 14.12 -4.58
C ARG A 45 10.17 14.70 -4.03
N ALA A 46 9.05 14.01 -4.21
CA ALA A 46 7.76 14.37 -3.62
C ALA A 46 7.62 13.92 -2.15
N TYR A 47 8.43 12.98 -1.67
CA TYR A 47 8.35 12.32 -0.37
C TYR A 47 8.58 13.28 0.78
N PRO A 48 9.58 14.19 0.75
CA PRO A 48 9.71 15.18 1.82
C PRO A 48 8.47 16.08 1.89
N ARG A 49 7.88 16.43 0.74
CA ARG A 49 6.66 17.28 0.70
C ARG A 49 5.43 16.53 1.21
N LEU A 50 5.24 15.29 0.77
CA LEU A 50 4.16 14.42 1.21
C LEU A 50 4.30 14.06 2.69
N ARG A 51 5.52 13.79 3.17
CA ARG A 51 5.80 13.50 4.58
C ARG A 51 5.53 14.71 5.48
N LEU A 52 5.89 15.91 5.04
CA LEU A 52 5.56 17.15 5.75
C LEU A 52 4.04 17.41 5.74
N ALA A 53 3.38 17.25 4.61
CA ALA A 53 1.91 17.40 4.51
C ALA A 53 1.20 16.37 5.40
N ALA A 54 1.62 15.10 5.35
CA ALA A 54 1.11 14.03 6.20
C ALA A 54 1.36 14.34 7.68
N SER A 55 2.56 14.77 8.06
CA SER A 55 2.85 15.16 9.45
C SER A 55 1.97 16.32 9.92
N ARG A 56 1.68 17.31 9.06
CA ARG A 56 0.72 18.37 9.37
C ARG A 56 -0.70 17.85 9.56
N ILE A 57 -1.16 16.96 8.68
CA ILE A 57 -2.50 16.35 8.78
C ILE A 57 -2.61 15.49 10.03
N PHE A 58 -1.59 14.66 10.31
CA PHE A 58 -1.52 13.85 11.52
C PHE A 58 -1.46 14.70 12.78
N ASN A 59 -0.68 15.79 12.80
CA ASN A 59 -0.64 16.71 13.93
C ASN A 59 -1.98 17.42 14.11
N PHE A 60 -2.64 17.84 13.03
CA PHE A 60 -3.98 18.43 13.09
C PHE A 60 -5.01 17.43 13.61
N LEU A 61 -5.01 16.19 13.11
CA LEU A 61 -5.89 15.12 13.56
C LEU A 61 -5.63 14.79 15.04
N PHE A 62 -4.36 14.70 15.44
CA PHE A 62 -3.97 14.38 16.81
C PHE A 62 -4.29 15.52 17.79
N LEU A 63 -4.09 16.77 17.39
CA LEU A 63 -4.46 17.95 18.16
C LEU A 63 -5.98 18.10 18.23
N HIS A 64 -6.70 17.88 17.14
CA HIS A 64 -8.16 17.88 17.12
C HIS A 64 -8.74 16.75 18.00
N ARG A 65 -8.08 15.59 18.05
CA ARG A 65 -8.43 14.46 18.91
C ARG A 65 -8.17 14.75 20.40
N ASN A 66 -7.32 15.70 20.75
CA ASN A 66 -6.95 16.00 22.12
C ASN A 66 -7.40 17.41 22.56
N PRO A 67 -8.69 17.59 22.92
CA PRO A 67 -9.22 18.88 23.36
C PRO A 67 -8.87 19.25 24.81
N ASN A 68 -7.95 18.54 25.48
CA ASN A 68 -7.77 18.66 26.93
C ASN A 68 -6.33 18.96 27.37
N ARG A 69 -5.60 19.76 26.58
CA ARG A 69 -4.23 20.21 26.91
C ARG A 69 -4.08 21.73 26.98
N THR A 70 -5.13 22.41 27.43
CA THR A 70 -5.09 23.82 27.85
C THR A 70 -5.77 23.98 29.21
N ARG A 71 -5.21 23.31 30.22
CA ARG A 71 -5.27 23.70 31.63
C ARG A 71 -3.92 23.48 32.26
#